data_AF-A0A1X1UUL3-F1
#
_entry.id   AF-A0A1X1UUL3-F1
#
_cell.length_a   1.000
_cell.length_b   1.000
_cell.length_c   1.000
_cell.angle_alpha   90.00
_cell.angle_beta   90.00
_cell.angle_gamma   90.00
#
_symmetry.space_group_name_H-M   'P 1'
#
loop_
_entity.id
_entity.type
_entity.pdbx_description
1 polymer ?
#
loop_
_entity_poly.entity_id
_entity_poly.type
_entity_poly.pdbx_seq_one_letter_code
_entity_poly.pdbx_strand_id
1 'polypeptide(L)'
;MGDLLTARRHFDRGMAIRSSLGPADALPEFVAATDADPSMADAWLGRIACGDHDLTSLRQLHTNSEWLHRETTRIGRTLSADIQLGPYVGITVTDASQVGLALSSALTIAGEYAEADALLANRELLDSWRNHQWHQLARAFLMFVTQRWPDVLLTAAEDLPPQAIVMSAVTASICALAAHAAAHLGQGHVALDWLDRVDVIGHNKSSARFDSHVLTASIGPADIPLLVADLAYVRGMVYRQLHEDEKARIWLSKATINGVLTEPAKEALADPKLRLVVTDEQTIASRTDKWDPATAKSRDQLDDDDAVERRAELLAEGRELLARQVGLAAVKQAVAALEDQLEVRTMRLEHGLPVEGQTNHMLLVGPPGTGKTTTAEALGKIYAGMGIVRHPEIREVRRSDFCGHYIGESGPKTNELIEKSLGRIIFMDEFYSLVERHQDGTPDMIGMEAVNQLLVALEAHRFDFCFIGAGYEDQVDEFLSVNPGLAGRFNRKLRFESYSPAEIVEIGQRYATPRASLLDDAARQTFLDAATTIRDYTTPAGQHGIDAMQNGRFARNVIERAEGFRDTRVVAQKRAGQPVSVQDLQIITAADIQAAVRSVCSDNRDMAAIVW
;
A
#
# COMPACT_ATOMS: atom_id res chain seq x y z
N MET A 1 30.45 -33.08 -46.90
CA MET A 1 29.58 -33.86 -47.82
C MET A 1 29.51 -35.34 -47.43
N GLY A 2 30.60 -35.93 -46.90
CA GLY A 2 30.59 -37.28 -46.33
C GLY A 2 29.71 -37.42 -45.09
N ASP A 3 29.75 -36.45 -44.17
CA ASP A 3 29.06 -36.55 -42.87
C ASP A 3 27.52 -36.48 -43.00
N LEU A 4 26.98 -35.64 -43.89
CA LEU A 4 25.54 -35.59 -44.18
C LEU A 4 25.01 -36.91 -44.78
N LEU A 5 25.79 -37.57 -45.65
CA LEU A 5 25.41 -38.86 -46.23
C LEU A 5 25.42 -39.97 -45.16
N THR A 6 26.38 -39.91 -44.23
CA THR A 6 26.44 -40.81 -43.08
C THR A 6 25.25 -40.59 -42.15
N ALA A 7 24.95 -39.34 -41.80
CA ALA A 7 23.80 -38.97 -40.96
C ALA A 7 22.48 -39.46 -41.56
N ARG A 8 22.28 -39.27 -42.88
CA ARG A 8 21.08 -39.75 -43.58
C ARG A 8 20.93 -41.27 -43.55
N ARG A 9 22.02 -42.02 -43.68
CA ARG A 9 21.97 -43.50 -43.58
C ARG A 9 21.53 -43.95 -42.19
N HIS A 10 22.07 -43.33 -41.15
CA HIS A 10 21.67 -43.59 -39.77
C HIS A 10 20.21 -43.21 -39.52
N PHE A 11 19.76 -42.03 -39.99
CA PHE A 11 18.36 -41.62 -39.89
C PHE A 11 17.39 -42.58 -40.59
N ASP A 12 17.66 -42.97 -41.84
CA ASP A 12 16.81 -43.89 -42.60
C ASP A 12 16.73 -45.27 -41.92
N ARG A 13 17.86 -45.74 -41.36
CA ARG A 13 17.92 -46.99 -40.59
C ARG A 13 17.16 -46.89 -39.27
N GLY A 14 17.30 -45.78 -38.54
CA GLY A 14 16.54 -45.50 -37.31
C GLY A 14 15.03 -45.53 -37.56
N MET A 15 14.56 -44.89 -38.64
CA MET A 15 13.15 -44.92 -39.03
C MET A 15 12.64 -46.32 -39.39
N ALA A 16 13.46 -47.13 -40.06
CA ALA A 16 13.14 -48.52 -40.36
C ALA A 16 13.05 -49.37 -39.08
N ILE A 17 14.06 -49.28 -38.21
CA ILE A 17 14.13 -50.03 -36.94
C ILE A 17 12.97 -49.65 -36.02
N ARG A 18 12.64 -48.35 -35.91
CA ARG A 18 11.50 -47.89 -35.12
C ARG A 18 10.20 -48.54 -35.56
N SER A 19 10.03 -48.73 -36.86
CA SER A 19 8.82 -49.33 -37.43
C SER A 19 8.78 -50.85 -37.23
N SER A 20 9.92 -51.54 -37.17
CA SER A 20 9.99 -53.01 -37.12
C SER A 20 10.24 -53.60 -35.73
N LEU A 21 11.10 -52.97 -34.92
CA LEU A 21 11.57 -53.46 -33.62
C LEU A 21 11.08 -52.59 -32.46
N GLY A 22 10.89 -51.29 -32.71
CA GLY A 22 10.30 -50.36 -31.75
C GLY A 22 11.21 -49.17 -31.43
N PRO A 23 10.73 -48.20 -30.63
CA PRO A 23 11.44 -46.94 -30.38
C PRO A 23 12.80 -47.11 -29.67
N ALA A 24 12.88 -47.98 -28.66
CA ALA A 24 14.10 -48.17 -27.87
C ALA A 24 15.29 -48.65 -28.72
N ASP A 25 15.05 -49.58 -29.66
CA ASP A 25 16.10 -50.11 -30.55
C ASP A 25 16.54 -49.10 -31.64
N ALA A 26 15.70 -48.10 -31.92
CA ALA A 26 15.99 -47.08 -32.93
C ALA A 26 16.84 -45.91 -32.38
N LEU A 27 16.84 -45.69 -31.06
CA LEU A 27 17.53 -44.58 -30.43
C LEU A 27 19.03 -44.50 -30.79
N PRO A 28 19.83 -45.59 -30.78
CA PRO A 28 21.26 -45.51 -31.13
C PRO A 28 21.52 -45.00 -32.55
N GLU A 29 20.63 -45.32 -33.50
CA GLU A 29 20.76 -44.84 -34.88
C GLU A 29 20.42 -43.36 -34.99
N PHE A 30 19.42 -42.86 -34.24
CA PHE A 30 19.14 -41.42 -34.19
C PHE A 30 20.25 -40.63 -33.50
N VAL A 31 20.88 -41.18 -32.45
CA VAL A 31 22.07 -40.59 -31.81
C VAL A 31 23.22 -40.49 -32.81
N ALA A 32 23.55 -41.59 -33.51
CA ALA A 32 24.57 -41.60 -34.54
C ALA A 32 24.28 -40.61 -35.69
N ALA A 33 23.01 -40.40 -36.03
CA ALA A 33 22.60 -39.40 -37.02
C ALA A 33 22.87 -37.97 -36.54
N THR A 34 22.53 -37.65 -35.28
CA THR A 34 22.79 -36.31 -34.71
C THR A 34 24.26 -36.06 -34.40
N ASP A 35 25.05 -37.10 -34.10
CA ASP A 35 26.50 -36.97 -33.90
C ASP A 35 27.21 -36.66 -35.23
N ALA A 36 26.71 -37.25 -36.33
CA ALA A 36 27.23 -37.00 -37.68
C ALA A 36 26.74 -35.66 -38.27
N ASP A 37 25.51 -35.24 -37.95
CA ASP A 37 24.96 -33.94 -38.34
C ASP A 37 24.09 -33.35 -37.21
N PRO A 38 24.67 -32.49 -36.35
CA PRO A 38 23.93 -31.83 -35.27
C PRO A 38 22.82 -30.89 -35.76
N SER A 39 22.80 -30.50 -37.04
CA SER A 39 21.73 -29.65 -37.59
C SER A 39 20.49 -30.43 -38.03
N MET A 40 20.53 -31.77 -37.97
CA MET A 40 19.45 -32.63 -38.44
C MET A 40 18.27 -32.68 -37.45
N ALA A 41 17.36 -31.70 -37.56
CA ALA A 41 16.19 -31.55 -36.69
C ALA A 41 15.32 -32.82 -36.57
N ASP A 42 15.05 -33.49 -37.70
CA ASP A 42 14.26 -34.72 -37.70
C ASP A 42 14.93 -35.86 -36.90
N ALA A 43 16.26 -35.91 -36.87
CA ALA A 43 16.98 -36.91 -36.07
C ALA A 43 16.87 -36.59 -34.57
N TRP A 44 16.94 -35.31 -34.17
CA TRP A 44 16.68 -34.89 -32.80
C TRP A 44 15.25 -35.23 -32.36
N LEU A 45 14.25 -34.95 -33.20
CA LEU A 45 12.86 -35.37 -32.95
C LEU A 45 12.75 -36.90 -32.84
N GLY A 46 13.53 -37.62 -33.64
CA GLY A 46 13.64 -39.07 -33.61
C GLY A 46 14.19 -39.59 -32.28
N ARG A 47 15.25 -38.97 -31.74
CA ARG A 47 15.80 -39.27 -30.40
C ARG A 47 14.74 -39.09 -29.31
N ILE A 48 14.07 -37.95 -29.31
CA ILE A 48 13.05 -37.63 -28.28
C ILE A 48 11.86 -38.58 -28.38
N ALA A 49 11.40 -38.90 -29.59
CA ALA A 49 10.34 -39.89 -29.81
C ALA A 49 10.74 -41.32 -29.36
N CYS A 50 12.03 -41.57 -29.16
CA CYS A 50 12.57 -42.84 -28.68
C CYS A 50 12.99 -42.81 -27.18
N GLY A 51 12.62 -41.75 -26.45
CA GLY A 51 12.80 -41.65 -24.99
C GLY A 51 13.97 -40.76 -24.52
N ASP A 52 14.66 -40.08 -25.43
CA ASP A 52 15.68 -39.08 -25.08
C ASP A 52 15.02 -37.74 -24.72
N HIS A 53 14.58 -37.63 -23.46
CA HIS A 53 13.94 -36.42 -22.93
C HIS A 53 14.93 -35.45 -22.29
N ASP A 54 16.23 -35.54 -22.62
CA ASP A 54 17.21 -34.63 -22.06
C ASP A 54 16.99 -33.18 -22.56
N LEU A 55 17.24 -32.22 -21.67
CA LEU A 55 17.06 -30.81 -21.99
C LEU A 55 17.98 -30.37 -23.14
N THR A 56 19.19 -30.94 -23.23
CA THR A 56 20.11 -30.61 -24.33
C THR A 56 19.57 -31.06 -25.68
N SER A 57 18.96 -32.25 -25.76
CA SER A 57 18.31 -32.79 -26.96
C SER A 57 17.14 -31.89 -27.41
N LEU A 58 16.33 -31.39 -26.47
CA LEU A 58 15.25 -30.45 -26.76
C LEU A 58 15.75 -29.07 -27.23
N ARG A 59 16.82 -28.55 -26.62
CA ARG A 59 17.47 -27.30 -27.05
C ARG A 59 18.03 -27.42 -28.47
N GLN A 60 18.65 -28.54 -28.80
CA GLN A 60 19.16 -28.81 -30.14
C GLN A 60 18.02 -28.95 -31.16
N LEU A 61 16.94 -29.64 -30.80
CA LEU A 61 15.74 -29.70 -31.64
C LEU A 61 15.16 -28.30 -31.90
N HIS A 62 15.01 -27.48 -30.86
CA HIS A 62 14.46 -26.12 -30.99
C HIS A 62 15.34 -25.23 -31.87
N THR A 63 16.66 -25.24 -31.65
CA THR A 63 17.63 -24.46 -32.42
C THR A 63 17.57 -24.76 -33.92
N ASN A 64 17.28 -26.01 -34.28
CA ASN A 64 17.23 -26.46 -35.67
C ASN A 64 15.80 -26.63 -36.20
N SER A 65 14.78 -26.22 -35.45
CA SER A 65 13.38 -26.56 -35.71
C SER A 65 12.83 -26.07 -37.05
N GLU A 66 13.42 -25.03 -37.65
CA GLU A 66 13.11 -24.56 -39.01
C GLU A 66 13.35 -25.62 -40.09
N TRP A 67 14.23 -26.60 -39.83
CA TRP A 67 14.57 -27.68 -40.75
C TRP A 67 13.75 -28.96 -40.51
N LEU A 68 12.76 -28.92 -39.63
CA LEU A 68 11.84 -30.03 -39.44
C LEU A 68 11.16 -30.43 -40.75
N HIS A 69 10.83 -31.72 -40.83
CA HIS A 69 10.23 -32.39 -41.97
C HIS A 69 11.14 -32.62 -43.19
N ARG A 70 12.36 -32.08 -43.21
CA ARG A 70 13.25 -32.18 -44.37
C ARG A 70 13.61 -33.62 -44.75
N GLU A 71 13.99 -34.42 -43.77
CA GLU A 71 14.42 -35.80 -43.93
C GLU A 71 13.24 -36.77 -43.90
N THR A 72 12.21 -36.52 -43.10
CA THR A 72 10.98 -37.33 -43.10
C THR A 72 10.22 -37.21 -44.43
N THR A 73 10.14 -36.01 -45.00
CA THR A 73 9.56 -35.78 -46.35
C THR A 73 10.38 -36.48 -47.42
N ARG A 74 11.71 -36.46 -47.32
CA ARG A 74 12.60 -37.15 -48.28
C ARG A 74 12.28 -38.64 -48.38
N ILE A 75 11.93 -39.29 -47.27
CA ILE A 75 11.62 -40.73 -47.22
C ILE A 75 10.12 -41.04 -47.23
N GLY A 76 9.25 -40.03 -47.33
CA GLY A 76 7.80 -40.19 -47.35
C GLY A 76 7.23 -40.78 -46.05
N ARG A 77 7.81 -40.41 -44.90
CA ARG A 77 7.36 -40.86 -43.56
C ARG A 77 6.96 -39.65 -42.72
N THR A 78 6.24 -39.90 -41.63
CA THR A 78 5.94 -38.90 -40.60
C THR A 78 6.62 -39.26 -39.30
N LEU A 79 6.88 -38.24 -38.49
CA LEU A 79 7.55 -38.37 -37.22
C LEU A 79 6.91 -37.40 -36.23
N SER A 80 6.58 -37.88 -35.05
CA SER A 80 6.12 -37.07 -33.93
C SER A 80 6.72 -37.60 -32.63
N ALA A 81 6.77 -36.73 -31.63
CA ALA A 81 7.16 -37.06 -30.27
C ALA A 81 6.14 -36.49 -29.29
N ASP A 82 5.75 -37.27 -28.29
CA ASP A 82 4.94 -36.77 -27.18
C ASP A 82 5.87 -36.27 -26.09
N ILE A 83 5.76 -34.99 -25.75
CA ILE A 83 6.61 -34.33 -24.75
C ILE A 83 5.71 -33.74 -23.67
N GLN A 84 6.11 -33.90 -22.41
CA GLN A 84 5.37 -33.36 -21.28
C GLN A 84 5.25 -31.83 -21.36
N LEU A 85 4.03 -31.31 -21.23
CA LEU A 85 3.74 -29.89 -21.14
C LEU A 85 2.86 -29.64 -19.92
N GLY A 86 3.46 -29.06 -18.89
CA GLY A 86 2.84 -28.96 -17.57
C GLY A 86 2.90 -30.25 -16.76
N PRO A 87 2.19 -30.30 -15.62
CA PRO A 87 2.36 -31.40 -14.67
C PRO A 87 1.52 -32.65 -15.01
N TYR A 88 0.52 -32.55 -15.90
CA TYR A 88 -0.44 -33.63 -16.12
C TYR A 88 -0.53 -34.17 -17.55
N VAL A 89 -0.22 -33.36 -18.56
CA VAL A 89 -0.49 -33.66 -19.97
C VAL A 89 0.77 -33.51 -20.83
N GLY A 90 0.74 -34.11 -22.02
CA GLY A 90 1.79 -33.98 -23.03
C GLY A 90 1.28 -33.34 -24.31
N ILE A 91 2.14 -32.59 -24.97
CA ILE A 91 1.93 -32.07 -26.32
C ILE A 91 2.59 -33.02 -27.33
N THR A 92 1.84 -33.39 -28.36
CA THR A 92 2.41 -34.10 -29.52
C THR A 92 3.07 -33.07 -30.43
N VAL A 93 4.39 -33.13 -30.54
CA VAL A 93 5.18 -32.20 -31.34
C VAL A 93 5.33 -32.74 -32.76
N THR A 94 4.83 -31.95 -33.71
CA THR A 94 4.99 -32.11 -35.15
C THR A 94 5.66 -30.91 -35.80
N ASP A 95 5.56 -29.72 -35.20
CA ASP A 95 5.98 -28.46 -35.84
C ASP A 95 6.86 -27.61 -34.92
N ALA A 96 7.58 -26.64 -35.51
CA ALA A 96 8.57 -25.82 -34.81
C ALA A 96 7.99 -25.04 -33.61
N SER A 97 6.80 -24.46 -33.75
CA SER A 97 6.13 -23.73 -32.67
C SER A 97 5.76 -24.63 -31.47
N GLN A 98 5.42 -25.90 -31.72
CA GLN A 98 5.16 -26.89 -30.66
C GLN A 98 6.45 -27.34 -29.97
N VAL A 99 7.58 -27.39 -30.70
CA VAL A 99 8.90 -27.61 -30.08
C VAL A 99 9.19 -26.52 -29.06
N GLY A 100 8.95 -25.25 -29.41
CA GLY A 100 9.16 -24.13 -28.48
C GLY A 100 8.28 -24.21 -27.23
N LEU A 101 7.01 -24.58 -27.39
CA LEU A 101 6.11 -24.82 -26.24
C LEU A 101 6.60 -25.98 -25.37
N ALA A 102 7.00 -27.10 -25.96
CA ALA A 102 7.54 -28.24 -25.23
C ALA A 102 8.85 -27.88 -24.49
N LEU A 103 9.75 -27.14 -25.15
CA LEU A 103 11.00 -26.66 -24.56
C LEU A 103 10.73 -25.73 -23.37
N SER A 104 9.75 -24.82 -23.45
CA SER A 104 9.40 -23.93 -22.33
C SER A 104 8.99 -24.69 -21.07
N SER A 105 8.26 -25.80 -21.23
CA SER A 105 7.90 -26.68 -20.12
C SER A 105 9.13 -27.40 -19.57
N ALA A 106 10.02 -27.89 -20.43
CA ALA A 106 11.26 -28.54 -20.00
C ALA A 106 12.20 -27.59 -19.26
N LEU A 107 12.34 -26.33 -19.72
CA LEU A 107 13.08 -25.27 -19.05
C LEU A 107 12.49 -24.97 -17.66
N THR A 108 11.16 -24.92 -17.57
CA THR A 108 10.45 -24.72 -16.29
C THR A 108 10.77 -25.86 -15.30
N ILE A 109 10.74 -27.11 -15.76
CA ILE A 109 11.09 -28.28 -14.93
C ILE A 109 12.56 -28.26 -14.51
N ALA A 110 13.45 -27.78 -15.37
CA ALA A 110 14.88 -27.65 -15.09
C ALA A 110 15.25 -26.47 -14.18
N GLY A 111 14.30 -25.59 -13.85
CA GLY A 111 14.54 -24.39 -13.03
C GLY A 111 15.09 -23.19 -13.82
N GLU A 112 15.10 -23.25 -15.15
CA GLU A 112 15.58 -22.17 -16.04
C GLU A 112 14.45 -21.18 -16.38
N TYR A 113 13.84 -20.59 -15.35
CA TYR A 113 12.58 -19.84 -15.44
C TYR A 113 12.64 -18.61 -16.34
N ALA A 114 13.73 -17.84 -16.27
CA ALA A 114 13.88 -16.63 -17.08
C ALA A 114 13.94 -16.93 -18.59
N GLU A 115 14.56 -18.05 -18.97
CA GLU A 115 14.59 -18.49 -20.36
C GLU A 115 13.24 -19.04 -20.81
N ALA A 116 12.55 -19.80 -19.95
CA ALA A 116 11.19 -20.26 -20.21
C ALA A 116 10.22 -19.08 -20.46
N ASP A 117 10.29 -18.03 -19.64
CA ASP A 117 9.50 -16.79 -19.77
C ASP A 117 9.80 -16.07 -21.09
N ALA A 118 11.08 -15.92 -21.42
CA ALA A 118 11.51 -15.29 -22.67
C ALA A 118 11.01 -16.06 -23.91
N LEU A 119 11.07 -17.39 -23.87
CA LEU A 119 10.56 -18.24 -24.94
C LEU A 119 9.04 -18.12 -25.10
N LEU A 120 8.30 -18.14 -23.98
CA LEU A 120 6.84 -17.97 -23.98
C LEU A 120 6.40 -16.56 -24.40
N ALA A 121 7.26 -15.56 -24.32
CA ALA A 121 6.98 -14.23 -24.87
C ALA A 121 7.08 -14.18 -26.41
N ASN A 122 7.67 -15.18 -27.08
CA ASN A 122 7.77 -15.21 -28.54
C ASN A 122 6.40 -15.50 -29.17
N ARG A 123 5.94 -14.55 -30.01
CA ARG A 123 4.65 -14.64 -30.73
C ARG A 123 4.63 -15.72 -31.80
N GLU A 124 5.78 -16.18 -32.30
CA GLU A 124 5.88 -17.25 -33.30
C GLU A 124 5.34 -18.58 -32.77
N LEU A 125 5.31 -18.78 -31.45
CA LEU A 125 4.69 -19.95 -30.83
C LEU A 125 3.17 -20.02 -31.05
N LEU A 126 2.54 -18.89 -31.40
CA LEU A 126 1.09 -18.76 -31.58
C LEU A 126 0.66 -18.79 -33.06
N ASP A 127 1.53 -19.30 -33.95
CA ASP A 127 1.26 -19.46 -35.39
C ASP A 127 0.05 -20.37 -35.71
N SER A 128 -0.37 -21.21 -34.77
CA SER A 128 -1.50 -22.13 -34.88
C SER A 128 -2.55 -21.90 -33.81
N TRP A 129 -3.83 -22.00 -34.19
CA TRP A 129 -4.95 -21.96 -33.25
C TRP A 129 -4.92 -23.07 -32.18
N ARG A 130 -4.21 -24.17 -32.45
CA ARG A 130 -3.99 -25.24 -31.46
C ARG A 130 -3.04 -24.82 -30.34
N ASN A 131 -2.12 -23.92 -30.63
CA ASN A 131 -1.04 -23.57 -29.71
C ASN A 131 -1.48 -22.59 -28.62
N HIS A 132 -2.58 -21.85 -28.81
CA HIS A 132 -3.01 -20.82 -27.88
C HIS A 132 -3.34 -21.38 -26.48
N GLN A 133 -4.06 -22.51 -26.42
CA GLN A 133 -4.37 -23.13 -25.13
C GLN A 133 -3.15 -23.82 -24.50
N TRP A 134 -2.27 -24.41 -25.32
CA TRP A 134 -1.01 -24.98 -24.85
C TRP A 134 -0.07 -23.92 -24.28
N HIS A 135 0.01 -22.76 -24.92
CA HIS A 135 0.74 -21.59 -24.45
C HIS A 135 0.19 -21.08 -23.11
N GLN A 136 -1.13 -20.97 -22.99
CA GLN A 136 -1.79 -20.63 -21.72
C GLN A 136 -1.42 -21.62 -20.61
N LEU A 137 -1.47 -22.93 -20.87
CA LEU A 137 -1.06 -23.95 -19.89
C LEU A 137 0.43 -23.83 -19.53
N ALA A 138 1.32 -23.65 -20.52
CA ALA A 138 2.76 -23.51 -20.27
C ALA A 138 3.09 -22.27 -19.42
N ARG A 139 2.44 -21.13 -19.69
CA ARG A 139 2.56 -19.91 -18.87
C ARG A 139 2.01 -20.13 -17.46
N ALA A 140 0.82 -20.71 -17.32
CA ALA A 140 0.24 -21.00 -16.02
C ALA A 140 1.13 -21.94 -15.21
N PHE A 141 1.75 -22.94 -15.85
CA PHE A 141 2.68 -23.86 -15.21
C PHE A 141 3.98 -23.18 -14.75
N LEU A 142 4.57 -22.30 -15.56
CA LEU A 142 5.73 -21.51 -15.16
C LEU A 142 5.45 -20.67 -13.90
N MET A 143 4.31 -19.97 -13.90
CA MET A 143 3.88 -19.16 -12.75
C MET A 143 3.57 -20.05 -11.54
N PHE A 144 3.05 -21.26 -11.76
CA PHE A 144 2.72 -22.21 -10.71
C PHE A 144 3.98 -22.75 -10.00
N VAL A 145 4.98 -23.20 -10.76
CA VAL A 145 6.25 -23.71 -10.20
C VAL A 145 6.99 -22.64 -9.41
N THR A 146 6.91 -21.39 -9.88
CA THR A 146 7.53 -20.23 -9.22
C THR A 146 6.66 -19.61 -8.12
N GLN A 147 5.54 -20.26 -7.76
CA GLN A 147 4.60 -19.84 -6.71
C GLN A 147 4.12 -18.40 -6.88
N ARG A 148 3.88 -17.98 -8.12
CA ARG A 148 3.33 -16.68 -8.48
C ARG A 148 1.82 -16.81 -8.64
N TRP A 149 1.15 -17.09 -7.52
CA TRP A 149 -0.27 -17.46 -7.50
C TRP A 149 -1.21 -16.46 -8.20
N PRO A 150 -1.06 -15.13 -8.04
CA PRO A 150 -1.89 -14.18 -8.78
C PRO A 150 -1.71 -14.30 -10.29
N ASP A 151 -0.48 -14.50 -10.77
CA ASP A 151 -0.18 -14.64 -12.19
C ASP A 151 -0.71 -15.96 -12.78
N VAL A 152 -0.79 -17.03 -11.98
CA VAL A 152 -1.47 -18.28 -12.38
C VAL A 152 -2.94 -18.01 -12.63
N LEU A 153 -3.62 -17.31 -11.72
CA LEU A 153 -5.04 -16.97 -11.86
C LEU A 153 -5.29 -16.04 -13.05
N LEU A 154 -4.46 -15.02 -13.22
CA LEU A 154 -4.53 -14.11 -14.36
C LEU A 154 -4.38 -14.88 -15.67
N THR A 155 -3.35 -15.73 -15.78
CA THR A 155 -3.11 -16.54 -16.98
C THR A 155 -4.25 -17.52 -17.26
N ALA A 156 -4.78 -18.17 -16.22
CA ALA A 156 -5.90 -19.11 -16.35
C ALA A 156 -7.20 -18.42 -16.77
N ALA A 157 -7.37 -17.14 -16.43
CA ALA A 157 -8.54 -16.33 -16.79
C ALA A 157 -8.38 -15.60 -18.14
N GLU A 158 -7.24 -15.71 -18.83
CA GLU A 158 -7.05 -15.11 -20.15
C GLU A 158 -8.06 -15.66 -21.17
N ASP A 159 -8.76 -14.75 -21.86
CA ASP A 159 -9.67 -15.10 -22.94
C ASP A 159 -8.89 -15.60 -24.17
N LEU A 160 -9.19 -16.82 -24.60
CA LEU A 160 -8.62 -17.38 -25.82
C LEU A 160 -9.30 -16.76 -27.06
N PRO A 161 -8.58 -16.59 -28.18
CA PRO A 161 -9.19 -16.17 -29.43
C PRO A 161 -10.35 -17.10 -29.84
N PRO A 162 -11.40 -16.60 -30.51
CA PRO A 162 -12.57 -17.41 -30.86
C PRO A 162 -12.27 -18.65 -31.72
N GLN A 163 -11.16 -18.63 -32.46
CA GLN A 163 -10.71 -19.72 -33.33
C GLN A 163 -9.83 -20.75 -32.61
N ALA A 164 -9.40 -20.46 -31.37
CA ALA A 164 -8.54 -21.34 -30.60
C ALA A 164 -9.19 -22.70 -30.38
N ILE A 165 -8.38 -23.76 -30.47
CA ILE A 165 -8.86 -25.12 -30.24
C ILE A 165 -8.78 -25.40 -28.73
N VAL A 166 -9.94 -25.58 -28.12
CA VAL A 166 -10.09 -25.90 -26.69
C VAL A 166 -10.15 -27.40 -26.49
N MET A 167 -9.24 -27.92 -25.66
CA MET A 167 -9.08 -29.32 -25.32
C MET A 167 -9.44 -29.52 -23.85
N SER A 168 -10.33 -30.48 -23.57
CA SER A 168 -10.84 -30.74 -22.22
C SER A 168 -9.72 -31.04 -21.20
N ALA A 169 -8.75 -31.86 -21.58
CA ALA A 169 -7.61 -32.22 -20.74
C ALA A 169 -6.74 -31.00 -20.35
N VAL A 170 -6.53 -30.08 -21.29
CA VAL A 170 -5.73 -28.87 -21.08
C VAL A 170 -6.50 -27.88 -20.22
N THR A 171 -7.80 -27.69 -20.48
CA THR A 171 -8.69 -26.87 -19.63
C THR A 171 -8.70 -27.39 -18.19
N ALA A 172 -8.87 -28.70 -17.99
CA ALA A 172 -8.87 -29.29 -16.66
C ALA A 172 -7.53 -29.11 -15.92
N SER A 173 -6.41 -29.18 -16.65
CA SER A 173 -5.07 -28.91 -16.13
C SER A 173 -4.93 -27.46 -15.66
N ILE A 174 -5.35 -26.49 -16.48
CA ILE A 174 -5.33 -25.06 -16.12
C ILE A 174 -6.21 -24.80 -14.90
N CYS A 175 -7.41 -25.37 -14.85
CA CYS A 175 -8.31 -25.24 -13.69
C CYS A 175 -7.68 -25.82 -12.41
N ALA A 176 -6.95 -26.94 -12.48
CA ALA A 176 -6.25 -27.49 -11.33
C ALA A 176 -5.16 -26.54 -10.81
N LEU A 177 -4.33 -26.00 -11.71
CA LEU A 177 -3.31 -25.00 -11.34
C LEU A 177 -3.93 -23.75 -10.73
N ALA A 178 -5.02 -23.24 -11.32
CA ALA A 178 -5.75 -22.09 -10.81
C ALA A 178 -6.39 -22.36 -9.43
N ALA A 179 -6.94 -23.55 -9.22
CA ALA A 179 -7.52 -23.95 -7.93
C ALA A 179 -6.45 -23.98 -6.82
N HIS A 180 -5.28 -24.57 -7.09
CA HIS A 180 -4.15 -24.51 -6.15
C HIS A 180 -3.73 -23.06 -5.87
N ALA A 181 -3.57 -22.23 -6.91
CA ALA A 181 -3.17 -20.84 -6.75
C ALA A 181 -4.16 -20.04 -5.88
N ALA A 182 -5.46 -20.18 -6.12
CA ALA A 182 -6.50 -19.59 -5.27
C ALA A 182 -6.43 -20.11 -3.82
N ALA A 183 -6.20 -21.41 -3.63
CA ALA A 183 -6.07 -22.01 -2.30
C ALA A 183 -4.84 -21.48 -1.54
N HIS A 184 -3.71 -21.30 -2.22
CA HIS A 184 -2.49 -20.71 -1.66
C HIS A 184 -2.60 -19.21 -1.41
N LEU A 185 -3.53 -18.50 -2.06
CA LEU A 185 -3.91 -17.12 -1.73
C LEU A 185 -4.96 -17.04 -0.60
N GLY A 186 -5.36 -18.17 -0.01
CA GLY A 186 -6.39 -18.23 1.02
C GLY A 186 -7.82 -18.04 0.48
N GLN A 187 -8.02 -18.05 -0.84
CA GLN A 187 -9.30 -17.85 -1.50
C GLN A 187 -10.02 -19.19 -1.72
N GLY A 188 -10.40 -19.86 -0.62
CA GLY A 188 -10.95 -21.21 -0.66
C GLY A 188 -12.22 -21.36 -1.51
N HIS A 189 -13.13 -20.38 -1.49
CA HIS A 189 -14.33 -20.42 -2.34
C HIS A 189 -14.01 -20.28 -3.83
N VAL A 190 -13.08 -19.38 -4.19
CA VAL A 190 -12.61 -19.22 -5.58
C VAL A 190 -11.92 -20.50 -6.06
N ALA A 191 -11.17 -21.17 -5.19
CA ALA A 191 -10.57 -22.46 -5.52
C ALA A 191 -11.64 -23.52 -5.82
N LEU A 192 -12.72 -23.60 -5.03
CA LEU A 192 -13.85 -24.50 -5.32
C LEU A 192 -14.52 -24.16 -6.66
N ASP A 193 -14.71 -22.88 -6.99
CA ASP A 193 -15.29 -22.46 -8.26
C ASP A 193 -14.45 -22.95 -9.45
N TRP A 194 -13.12 -22.88 -9.38
CA TRP A 194 -12.22 -23.44 -10.39
C TRP A 194 -12.31 -24.96 -10.49
N LEU A 195 -12.41 -25.65 -9.36
CA LEU A 195 -12.58 -27.11 -9.30
C LEU A 195 -13.92 -27.56 -9.87
N ASP A 196 -14.97 -26.76 -9.71
CA ASP A 196 -16.33 -27.07 -10.19
C ASP A 196 -16.48 -26.88 -11.70
N ARG A 197 -15.54 -26.19 -12.37
CA ARG A 197 -15.46 -26.13 -13.84
C ARG A 197 -15.01 -27.44 -14.48
N VAL A 198 -14.53 -28.40 -13.70
CA VAL A 198 -14.08 -29.72 -14.17
C VAL A 198 -15.06 -30.80 -13.73
N ASP A 199 -15.78 -31.37 -14.69
CA ASP A 199 -16.63 -32.52 -14.48
C ASP A 199 -15.85 -33.82 -14.71
N VAL A 200 -15.64 -34.59 -13.64
CA VAL A 200 -15.04 -35.92 -13.73
C VAL A 200 -16.17 -36.93 -13.88
N ILE A 201 -16.26 -37.55 -15.06
CA ILE A 201 -17.36 -38.43 -15.45
C ILE A 201 -17.48 -39.59 -14.44
N GLY A 202 -18.66 -39.71 -13.82
CA GLY A 202 -18.95 -40.73 -12.81
C GLY A 202 -18.69 -40.34 -11.35
N HIS A 203 -18.10 -39.17 -11.07
CA HIS A 203 -17.87 -38.68 -9.71
C HIS A 203 -18.90 -37.65 -9.22
N ASN A 204 -19.55 -36.89 -10.11
CA ASN A 204 -20.48 -35.81 -9.75
C ASN A 204 -21.92 -36.07 -10.24
N LYS A 205 -22.92 -35.72 -9.40
CA LYS A 205 -24.36 -35.61 -9.76
C LYS A 205 -24.85 -34.15 -9.86
N SER A 206 -23.97 -33.18 -9.61
CA SER A 206 -24.31 -31.76 -9.59
C SER A 206 -23.95 -31.11 -10.92
N SER A 207 -24.96 -30.70 -11.68
CA SER A 207 -24.80 -29.86 -12.87
C SER A 207 -24.95 -28.40 -12.46
N ALA A 208 -23.87 -27.77 -11.99
CA ALA A 208 -23.84 -26.32 -11.90
C ALA A 208 -23.87 -25.77 -13.34
N ARG A 209 -24.90 -24.96 -13.66
CA ARG A 209 -24.99 -24.26 -14.95
C ARG A 209 -24.07 -23.05 -14.87
N PHE A 210 -22.91 -23.14 -15.51
CA PHE A 210 -22.05 -21.98 -15.75
C PHE A 210 -22.54 -21.22 -17.00
N ASP A 211 -22.28 -19.91 -17.06
CA ASP A 211 -22.57 -19.10 -18.25
C ASP A 211 -21.80 -19.64 -19.47
N SER A 212 -22.35 -19.43 -20.68
CA SER A 212 -21.80 -19.96 -21.95
C SER A 212 -20.40 -19.46 -22.31
N HIS A 213 -19.87 -18.48 -21.57
CA HIS A 213 -18.55 -17.88 -21.78
C HIS A 213 -17.46 -18.47 -20.87
N VAL A 214 -17.81 -19.30 -19.89
CA VAL A 214 -16.83 -19.90 -18.97
C VAL A 214 -16.34 -21.24 -19.52
N LEU A 215 -15.02 -21.38 -19.69
CA LEU A 215 -14.41 -22.65 -20.10
C LEU A 215 -14.64 -23.73 -19.04
N THR A 216 -15.28 -24.83 -19.45
CA THR A 216 -15.51 -26.01 -18.63
C THR A 216 -14.88 -27.23 -19.29
N ALA A 217 -14.55 -28.24 -18.48
CA ALA A 217 -13.91 -29.47 -18.93
C ALA A 217 -14.72 -30.70 -18.47
N SER A 218 -14.73 -31.75 -19.29
CA SER A 218 -15.23 -33.07 -18.91
C SER A 218 -14.15 -34.12 -19.21
N ILE A 219 -13.71 -34.83 -18.17
CA ILE A 219 -12.61 -35.82 -18.27
C ILE A 219 -13.04 -37.16 -17.66
N GLY A 220 -12.59 -38.27 -18.25
CA GLY A 220 -12.77 -39.59 -17.68
C GLY A 220 -11.79 -39.83 -16.52
N PRO A 221 -12.18 -40.58 -15.48
CA PRO A 221 -11.35 -40.83 -14.31
C PRO A 221 -10.08 -41.64 -14.61
N ALA A 222 -10.06 -42.39 -15.72
CA ALA A 222 -8.92 -43.18 -16.17
C ALA A 222 -8.04 -42.47 -17.22
N ASP A 223 -8.50 -41.34 -17.78
CA ASP A 223 -7.81 -40.68 -18.89
C ASP A 223 -6.52 -40.00 -18.40
N ILE A 224 -6.59 -39.34 -17.25
CA ILE A 224 -5.45 -38.65 -16.63
C ILE A 224 -5.51 -38.86 -15.10
N PRO A 225 -5.11 -40.05 -14.60
CA PRO A 225 -5.26 -40.40 -13.18
C PRO A 225 -4.57 -39.44 -12.22
N LEU A 226 -3.42 -38.88 -12.63
CA LEU A 226 -2.67 -37.90 -11.82
C LEU A 226 -3.46 -36.60 -11.60
N LEU A 227 -4.07 -36.06 -12.66
CA LEU A 227 -4.89 -34.85 -12.59
C LEU A 227 -6.13 -35.06 -11.72
N VAL A 228 -6.81 -36.20 -11.89
CA VAL A 228 -8.02 -36.52 -11.11
C VAL A 228 -7.69 -36.67 -9.63
N ALA A 229 -6.56 -37.31 -9.30
CA ALA A 229 -6.08 -37.42 -7.94
C ALA A 229 -5.75 -36.04 -7.33
N ASP A 230 -5.10 -35.17 -8.11
CA ASP A 230 -4.72 -33.83 -7.65
C ASP A 230 -5.93 -32.90 -7.46
N LEU A 231 -6.91 -32.91 -8.38
CA LEU A 231 -8.18 -32.20 -8.22
C LEU A 231 -8.90 -32.60 -6.92
N ALA A 232 -8.90 -33.90 -6.60
CA ALA A 232 -9.48 -34.40 -5.35
C ALA A 232 -8.66 -33.96 -4.12
N TYR A 233 -7.33 -33.97 -4.22
CA TYR A 233 -6.43 -33.51 -3.16
C TYR A 233 -6.66 -32.02 -2.83
N VAL A 234 -6.59 -31.14 -3.84
CA VAL A 234 -6.82 -29.70 -3.67
C VAL A 234 -8.19 -29.43 -3.08
N ARG A 235 -9.23 -30.07 -3.62
CA ARG A 235 -10.59 -29.91 -3.09
C ARG A 235 -10.66 -30.30 -1.61
N GLY A 236 -10.01 -31.39 -1.22
CA GLY A 236 -9.91 -31.83 0.17
C GLY A 236 -9.18 -30.82 1.07
N MET A 237 -8.06 -30.28 0.60
CA MET A 237 -7.28 -29.27 1.33
C MET A 237 -8.01 -27.92 1.45
N VAL A 238 -8.74 -27.51 0.41
CA VAL A 238 -9.58 -26.31 0.43
C VAL A 238 -10.73 -26.45 1.41
N TYR A 239 -11.44 -27.57 1.43
CA TYR A 239 -12.46 -27.82 2.47
C TYR A 239 -11.89 -27.75 3.87
N ARG A 240 -10.66 -28.23 4.06
CA ARG A 240 -9.96 -28.14 5.33
C ARG A 240 -9.58 -26.70 5.72
N GLN A 241 -9.20 -25.85 4.77
CA GLN A 241 -9.01 -24.40 4.98
C GLN A 241 -10.32 -23.71 5.36
N LEU A 242 -11.45 -24.13 4.77
CA LEU A 242 -12.80 -23.64 5.06
C LEU A 242 -13.40 -24.24 6.35
N HIS A 243 -12.62 -25.00 7.13
CA HIS A 243 -13.07 -25.67 8.36
C HIS A 243 -14.18 -26.72 8.17
N GLU A 244 -14.29 -27.30 6.97
CA GLU A 244 -15.22 -28.38 6.65
C GLU A 244 -14.52 -29.77 6.67
N ASP A 245 -14.04 -30.17 7.84
CA ASP A 245 -13.14 -31.34 7.99
C ASP A 245 -13.74 -32.68 7.52
N GLU A 246 -15.06 -32.88 7.64
CA GLU A 246 -15.72 -34.09 7.13
C GLU A 246 -15.64 -34.19 5.61
N LYS A 247 -15.93 -33.09 4.90
CA LYS A 247 -15.82 -33.04 3.44
C LYS A 247 -14.36 -33.17 3.01
N ALA A 248 -13.44 -32.54 3.75
CA ALA A 248 -12.01 -32.66 3.51
C ALA A 248 -11.55 -34.13 3.53
N ARG A 249 -11.93 -34.90 4.55
CA ARG A 249 -11.59 -36.34 4.65
C ARG A 249 -12.14 -37.16 3.48
N ILE A 250 -13.36 -36.88 3.05
CA ILE A 250 -13.99 -37.57 1.91
C ILE A 250 -13.26 -37.29 0.60
N TRP A 251 -12.82 -36.05 0.39
CA TRP A 251 -12.13 -35.68 -0.85
C TRP A 251 -10.66 -36.13 -0.85
N LEU A 252 -9.96 -36.01 0.27
CA LEU A 252 -8.59 -36.54 0.40
C LEU A 252 -8.55 -38.06 0.21
N SER A 253 -9.57 -38.82 0.65
CA SER A 253 -9.63 -40.27 0.41
C SER A 253 -9.88 -40.65 -1.05
N LYS A 254 -10.34 -39.71 -1.89
CA LYS A 254 -10.53 -39.89 -3.34
C LYS A 254 -9.28 -39.56 -4.16
N ALA A 255 -8.27 -38.93 -3.55
CA ALA A 255 -7.01 -38.57 -4.22
C ALA A 255 -6.13 -39.80 -4.44
N THR A 256 -6.51 -40.63 -5.42
CA THR A 256 -5.87 -41.92 -5.71
C THR A 256 -5.46 -42.03 -7.17
N ILE A 257 -4.31 -42.65 -7.40
CA ILE A 257 -3.81 -43.04 -8.73
C ILE A 257 -3.93 -44.55 -8.82
N ASN A 258 -4.74 -45.06 -9.76
CA ASN A 258 -5.00 -46.50 -9.93
C ASN A 258 -5.42 -47.21 -8.62
N GLY A 259 -6.20 -46.52 -7.79
CA GLY A 259 -6.70 -47.03 -6.49
C GLY A 259 -5.73 -46.89 -5.31
N VAL A 260 -4.53 -46.34 -5.52
CA VAL A 260 -3.56 -46.09 -4.46
C VAL A 260 -3.54 -44.61 -4.10
N LEU A 261 -3.67 -44.27 -2.82
CA LEU A 261 -3.60 -42.87 -2.35
C LEU A 261 -2.27 -42.22 -2.76
N THR A 262 -2.33 -40.96 -3.20
CA THR A 262 -1.12 -40.16 -3.41
C THR A 262 -0.43 -39.88 -2.08
N GLU A 263 0.89 -39.71 -2.09
CA GLU A 263 1.64 -39.45 -0.86
C GLU A 263 1.16 -38.20 -0.12
N PRO A 264 0.91 -37.05 -0.79
CA PRO A 264 0.37 -35.86 -0.14
C PRO A 264 -1.01 -36.13 0.52
N ALA A 265 -1.85 -36.96 -0.10
CA ALA A 265 -3.15 -37.30 0.47
C ALA A 265 -3.04 -38.21 1.70
N LYS A 266 -2.09 -39.15 1.71
CA LYS A 266 -1.81 -39.97 2.90
C LYS A 266 -1.35 -39.11 4.07
N GLU A 267 -0.41 -38.21 3.83
CA GLU A 267 0.10 -37.28 4.85
C GLU A 267 -1.01 -36.38 5.39
N ALA A 268 -1.82 -35.80 4.50
CA ALA A 268 -2.95 -34.96 4.89
C ALA A 268 -4.02 -35.73 5.68
N LEU A 269 -4.28 -37.00 5.37
CA LEU A 269 -5.22 -37.83 6.13
C LEU A 269 -4.64 -38.23 7.50
N ALA A 270 -3.33 -38.43 7.59
CA ALA A 270 -2.64 -38.79 8.83
C ALA A 270 -2.57 -37.61 9.82
N ASP A 271 -2.36 -36.38 9.34
CA ASP A 271 -2.33 -35.18 10.16
C ASP A 271 -3.50 -34.22 9.84
N PRO A 272 -4.53 -34.15 10.71
CA PRO A 272 -5.62 -33.19 10.57
C PRO A 272 -5.20 -31.72 10.69
N LYS A 273 -4.01 -31.42 11.25
CA LYS A 273 -3.50 -30.05 11.39
C LYS A 273 -2.74 -29.59 10.14
N LEU A 274 -2.34 -30.50 9.25
CA LEU A 274 -1.71 -30.15 7.98
C LEU A 274 -2.64 -29.23 7.18
N ARG A 275 -2.15 -28.04 6.83
CA ARG A 275 -2.84 -27.01 6.02
C ARG A 275 -1.95 -26.62 4.86
N LEU A 276 -2.54 -26.12 3.78
CA LEU A 276 -1.78 -25.48 2.70
C LEU A 276 -1.13 -24.21 3.23
N VAL A 277 0.10 -23.95 2.76
CA VAL A 277 0.79 -22.69 3.03
C VAL A 277 0.02 -21.57 2.32
N VAL A 278 -0.47 -20.60 3.09
CA VAL A 278 -1.11 -19.41 2.52
C VAL A 278 -0.08 -18.29 2.44
N THR A 279 -0.01 -17.63 1.30
CA THR A 279 0.89 -16.50 1.04
C THR A 279 0.07 -15.38 0.43
N ASP A 280 0.18 -14.17 0.97
CA ASP A 280 -0.50 -13.00 0.44
C ASP A 280 0.25 -12.39 -0.76
N GLU A 281 -0.46 -11.56 -1.51
CA GLU A 281 0.05 -10.93 -2.73
C GLU A 281 1.21 -9.95 -2.46
N GLN A 282 1.22 -9.24 -1.32
CA GLN A 282 2.29 -8.30 -0.98
C GLN A 282 3.59 -9.07 -0.70
N THR A 283 3.51 -10.18 0.01
CA THR A 283 4.66 -11.08 0.23
C THR A 283 5.25 -11.56 -1.09
N ILE A 284 4.41 -11.97 -2.05
CA ILE A 284 4.88 -12.39 -3.39
C ILE A 284 5.54 -11.22 -4.14
N ALA A 285 4.93 -10.03 -4.10
CA ALA A 285 5.44 -8.83 -4.76
C ALA A 285 6.77 -8.32 -4.15
N SER A 286 7.04 -8.66 -2.88
CA SER A 286 8.25 -8.23 -2.17
C SER A 286 9.54 -8.96 -2.57
N ARG A 287 9.43 -10.03 -3.39
CA ARG A 287 10.56 -10.85 -3.81
C ARG A 287 11.61 -10.02 -4.56
N THR A 288 12.89 -10.22 -4.21
CA THR A 288 14.01 -9.60 -4.94
C THR A 288 14.31 -10.32 -6.25
N ASP A 289 14.18 -11.65 -6.28
CA ASP A 289 14.09 -12.43 -7.52
C ASP A 289 12.65 -12.92 -7.67
N LYS A 290 11.98 -12.44 -8.73
CA LYS A 290 10.57 -12.75 -9.00
C LYS A 290 10.30 -14.25 -9.16
N TRP A 291 11.33 -15.06 -9.46
CA TRP A 291 11.22 -16.50 -9.64
C TRP A 291 11.51 -17.34 -8.39
N ASP A 292 12.15 -16.77 -7.38
CA ASP A 292 12.52 -17.47 -6.16
C ASP A 292 11.64 -17.04 -4.97
N PRO A 293 10.69 -17.90 -4.53
CA PRO A 293 9.85 -17.63 -3.36
C PRO A 293 10.63 -17.38 -2.08
N ALA A 294 11.84 -17.91 -1.93
CA ALA A 294 12.66 -17.73 -0.74
C ALA A 294 13.21 -16.30 -0.59
N THR A 295 13.16 -15.50 -1.66
CA THR A 295 13.61 -14.10 -1.63
C THR A 295 12.52 -13.11 -1.20
N ALA A 296 11.33 -13.59 -0.86
CA ALA A 296 10.25 -12.78 -0.31
C ALA A 296 10.59 -12.28 1.09
N LYS A 297 10.15 -11.06 1.42
CA LYS A 297 10.20 -10.56 2.80
C LYS A 297 9.15 -11.28 3.64
N SER A 298 9.44 -11.46 4.93
CA SER A 298 8.45 -11.95 5.88
C SER A 298 7.37 -10.89 6.14
N ARG A 299 6.23 -11.32 6.70
CA ARG A 299 5.16 -10.39 7.08
C ARG A 299 5.64 -9.36 8.10
N ASP A 300 6.40 -9.79 9.10
CA ASP A 300 6.95 -8.89 10.13
C ASP A 300 7.88 -7.83 9.51
N GLN A 301 8.69 -8.20 8.52
CA GLN A 301 9.56 -7.25 7.81
C GLN A 301 8.76 -6.24 6.99
N LEU A 302 7.67 -6.65 6.36
CA LEU A 302 6.78 -5.76 5.62
C LEU A 302 6.05 -4.79 6.57
N ASP A 303 5.55 -5.29 7.69
CA ASP A 303 4.86 -4.45 8.67
C ASP A 303 5.82 -3.42 9.31
N ASP A 304 7.10 -3.77 9.51
CA ASP A 304 8.15 -2.84 9.96
C ASP A 304 8.48 -1.76 8.90
N ASP A 305 8.61 -2.15 7.63
CA ASP A 305 8.84 -1.24 6.51
C ASP A 305 7.68 -0.24 6.34
N ASP A 306 6.43 -0.73 6.37
CA ASP A 306 5.23 0.10 6.31
C ASP A 306 5.18 1.12 7.46
N ALA A 307 5.61 0.72 8.66
CA ALA A 307 5.70 1.61 9.81
C ALA A 307 6.81 2.66 9.68
N VAL A 308 7.93 2.35 9.01
CA VAL A 308 8.98 3.32 8.68
C VAL A 308 8.47 4.32 7.64
N GLU A 309 7.86 3.84 6.56
CA GLU A 309 7.33 4.69 5.49
C GLU A 309 6.24 5.63 6.03
N ARG A 310 5.30 5.11 6.81
CA ARG A 310 4.24 5.92 7.42
C ARG A 310 4.78 7.01 8.33
N ARG A 311 5.86 6.74 9.08
CA ARG A 311 6.54 7.73 9.91
C ARG A 311 7.20 8.83 9.06
N ALA A 312 7.85 8.45 7.96
CA ALA A 312 8.45 9.40 7.04
C ALA A 312 7.39 10.31 6.39
N GLU A 313 6.24 9.76 5.98
CA GLU A 313 5.09 10.53 5.48
C GLU A 313 4.58 11.54 6.50
N LEU A 314 4.33 11.09 7.75
CA LEU A 314 3.84 11.97 8.82
C LEU A 314 4.83 13.11 9.12
N LEU A 315 6.13 12.82 9.12
CA LEU A 315 7.16 13.83 9.32
C LEU A 315 7.13 14.87 8.18
N ALA A 316 7.02 14.43 6.92
CA ALA A 316 6.93 15.31 5.76
C ALA A 316 5.66 16.18 5.80
N GLU A 317 4.49 15.57 6.08
CA GLU A 317 3.23 16.29 6.22
C GLU A 317 3.28 17.34 7.33
N GLY A 318 3.86 17.00 8.49
CA GLY A 318 4.00 17.91 9.62
C GLY A 318 4.91 19.10 9.30
N ARG A 319 6.06 18.86 8.67
CA ARG A 319 6.97 19.91 8.19
C ARG A 319 6.28 20.82 7.17
N GLU A 320 5.51 20.26 6.26
CA GLU A 320 4.77 21.04 5.27
C GLU A 320 3.69 21.92 5.92
N LEU A 321 2.93 21.38 6.88
CA LEU A 321 1.93 22.14 7.64
C LEU A 321 2.57 23.33 8.37
N LEU A 322 3.74 23.13 8.98
CA LEU A 322 4.47 24.20 9.65
C LEU A 322 5.02 25.23 8.65
N ALA A 323 5.57 24.78 7.51
CA ALA A 323 6.09 25.66 6.47
C ALA A 323 5.00 26.55 5.84
N ARG A 324 3.77 26.01 5.70
CA ARG A 324 2.59 26.73 5.21
C ARG A 324 2.06 27.80 6.17
N GLN A 325 2.46 27.81 7.43
CA GLN A 325 2.06 28.89 8.36
C GLN A 325 2.82 30.17 8.00
N VAL A 326 2.10 31.29 7.91
CA VAL A 326 2.67 32.61 7.61
C VAL A 326 3.53 33.05 8.79
N GLY A 327 4.68 33.67 8.52
CA GLY A 327 5.58 34.14 9.58
C GLY A 327 6.18 33.01 10.43
N LEU A 328 6.28 33.27 11.73
CA LEU A 328 6.73 32.31 12.76
C LEU A 328 8.17 31.82 12.57
N ALA A 329 9.08 32.67 12.12
CA ALA A 329 10.48 32.30 11.87
C ALA A 329 11.16 31.71 13.11
N ALA A 330 10.97 32.33 14.29
CA ALA A 330 11.51 31.84 15.55
C ALA A 330 10.95 30.45 15.93
N VAL A 331 9.64 30.24 15.74
CA VAL A 331 9.00 28.93 16.00
C VAL A 331 9.54 27.87 15.05
N LYS A 332 9.62 28.16 13.74
CA LYS A 332 10.16 27.24 12.73
C LYS A 332 11.61 26.85 13.04
N GLN A 333 12.45 27.80 13.45
CA GLN A 333 13.82 27.53 13.89
C GLN A 333 13.87 26.68 15.15
N ALA A 334 13.00 26.96 16.13
CA ALA A 334 12.93 26.17 17.36
C ALA A 334 12.46 24.73 17.11
N VAL A 335 11.54 24.51 16.17
CA VAL A 335 11.12 23.17 15.75
C VAL A 335 12.24 22.45 15.00
N ALA A 336 12.96 23.12 14.09
CA ALA A 336 14.11 22.51 13.42
C ALA A 336 15.20 22.09 14.41
N ALA A 337 15.53 22.95 15.38
CA ALA A 337 16.50 22.62 16.44
C ALA A 337 16.03 21.45 17.33
N LEU A 338 14.72 21.30 17.51
CA LEU A 338 14.13 20.17 18.23
C LEU A 338 14.29 18.86 17.44
N GLU A 339 14.04 18.89 16.13
CA GLU A 339 14.27 17.74 15.25
C GLU A 339 15.74 17.31 15.30
N ASP A 340 16.68 18.24 15.18
CA ASP A 340 18.13 17.96 15.28
C ASP A 340 18.51 17.31 16.62
N GLN A 341 17.95 17.81 17.73
CA GLN A 341 18.20 17.25 19.07
C GLN A 341 17.68 15.82 19.19
N LEU A 342 16.53 15.53 18.61
CA LEU A 342 15.91 14.21 18.65
C LEU A 342 16.66 13.23 17.75
N GLU A 343 17.12 13.67 16.58
CA GLU A 343 17.93 12.85 15.67
C GLU A 343 19.24 12.44 16.35
N VAL A 344 19.97 13.39 16.95
CA VAL A 344 21.20 13.10 17.71
C VAL A 344 20.91 12.16 18.89
N ARG A 345 19.76 12.31 19.56
CA ARG A 345 19.33 11.42 20.63
C ARG A 345 19.14 9.98 20.13
N THR A 346 18.47 9.80 18.99
CA THR A 346 18.30 8.48 18.36
C THR A 346 19.66 7.86 18.03
N MET A 347 20.56 8.61 17.38
CA MET A 347 21.91 8.14 17.07
C MET A 347 22.69 7.71 18.34
N ARG A 348 22.55 8.45 19.44
CA ARG A 348 23.19 8.09 20.72
C ARG A 348 22.65 6.79 21.28
N LEU A 349 21.33 6.57 21.24
CA LEU A 349 20.70 5.34 21.71
C LEU A 349 21.14 4.13 20.89
N GLU A 350 21.21 4.26 19.57
CA GLU A 350 21.70 3.20 18.66
C GLU A 350 23.14 2.78 18.96
N HIS A 351 23.96 3.71 19.46
CA HIS A 351 25.36 3.46 19.86
C HIS A 351 25.50 3.11 21.35
N GLY A 352 24.41 2.87 22.07
CA GLY A 352 24.41 2.52 23.50
C GLY A 352 24.92 3.63 24.41
N LEU A 353 24.94 4.89 23.96
CA LEU A 353 25.35 6.03 24.76
C LEU A 353 24.20 6.48 25.67
N PRO A 354 24.50 6.95 26.91
CA PRO A 354 23.47 7.50 27.78
C PRO A 354 22.90 8.78 27.15
N VAL A 355 21.58 8.88 27.22
CA VAL A 355 20.84 10.11 26.91
C VAL A 355 20.13 10.54 28.18
N GLU A 356 20.38 11.79 28.61
CA GLU A 356 19.63 12.36 29.73
C GLU A 356 18.14 12.47 29.39
N GLY A 357 17.28 12.16 30.36
CA GLY A 357 15.84 12.17 30.16
C GLY A 357 15.28 13.58 30.03
N GLN A 358 15.35 14.17 28.83
CA GLN A 358 14.66 15.41 28.51
C GLN A 358 13.16 15.13 28.32
N THR A 359 12.34 16.00 28.91
CA THR A 359 10.89 16.04 28.70
C THR A 359 10.56 16.53 27.28
N ASN A 360 9.51 15.94 26.72
CA ASN A 360 8.94 16.30 25.42
C ASN A 360 7.73 17.24 25.56
N HIS A 361 7.32 17.56 26.78
CA HIS A 361 6.22 18.50 27.06
C HIS A 361 6.68 19.94 26.80
N MET A 362 5.76 20.79 26.34
CA MET A 362 6.10 22.17 25.98
C MET A 362 4.95 23.14 26.21
N LEU A 363 5.28 24.43 26.18
CA LEU A 363 4.32 25.52 26.23
C LEU A 363 4.37 26.36 24.96
N LEU A 364 3.21 26.66 24.38
CA LEU A 364 3.04 27.61 23.28
C LEU A 364 2.54 28.93 23.88
N VAL A 365 3.40 29.94 23.93
CA VAL A 365 3.09 31.22 24.58
C VAL A 365 3.01 32.36 23.58
N GLY A 366 2.02 33.23 23.71
CA GLY A 366 1.91 34.45 22.90
C GLY A 366 0.48 34.96 22.71
N PRO A 367 0.28 36.07 21.98
CA PRO A 367 -1.02 36.70 21.76
C PRO A 367 -2.06 35.78 21.11
N PRO A 368 -3.36 36.13 21.15
CA PRO A 368 -4.40 35.30 20.58
C PRO A 368 -4.36 35.39 19.05
N GLY A 369 -4.68 34.30 18.36
CA GLY A 369 -4.72 34.26 16.90
C GLY A 369 -3.35 34.26 16.21
N THR A 370 -2.27 33.92 16.93
CA THR A 370 -0.91 33.81 16.37
C THR A 370 -0.57 32.42 15.81
N GLY A 371 -1.49 31.45 15.88
CA GLY A 371 -1.31 30.13 15.24
C GLY A 371 -0.93 28.98 16.18
N LYS A 372 -1.01 29.17 17.51
CA LYS A 372 -0.65 28.14 18.51
C LYS A 372 -1.29 26.76 18.25
N THR A 373 -2.60 26.69 18.09
CA THR A 373 -3.32 25.43 17.83
C THR A 373 -2.88 24.77 16.52
N THR A 374 -2.74 25.55 15.45
CA THR A 374 -2.29 25.03 14.14
C THR A 374 -0.83 24.57 14.19
N THR A 375 0.04 25.22 14.97
CA THR A 375 1.40 24.74 15.20
C THR A 375 1.41 23.46 16.03
N ALA A 376 0.54 23.33 17.03
CA ALA A 376 0.41 22.10 17.80
C ALA A 376 0.07 20.93 16.86
N GLU A 377 -0.91 21.09 15.95
CA GLU A 377 -1.26 20.08 14.94
C GLU A 377 -0.08 19.65 14.07
N ALA A 378 0.71 20.61 13.59
CA ALA A 378 1.93 20.32 12.83
C ALA A 378 2.96 19.53 13.67
N LEU A 379 3.16 19.96 14.93
CA LEU A 379 4.03 19.27 15.89
C LEU A 379 3.55 17.83 16.17
N GLY A 380 2.25 17.57 16.15
CA GLY A 380 1.73 16.21 16.35
C GLY A 380 2.13 15.24 15.26
N LYS A 381 2.07 15.68 14.00
CA LYS A 381 2.59 14.88 12.89
C LYS A 381 4.10 14.72 12.93
N ILE A 382 4.83 15.79 13.26
CA ILE A 382 6.29 15.75 13.39
C ILE A 382 6.71 14.76 14.50
N TYR A 383 6.07 14.82 15.67
CA TYR A 383 6.36 13.94 16.81
C TYR A 383 6.02 12.48 16.51
N ALA A 384 4.93 12.22 15.80
CA ALA A 384 4.57 10.87 15.37
C ALA A 384 5.57 10.33 14.32
N GLY A 385 5.96 11.17 13.36
CA GLY A 385 6.96 10.82 12.36
C GLY A 385 8.34 10.55 12.94
N MET A 386 8.72 11.23 14.03
CA MET A 386 9.95 10.95 14.77
C MET A 386 9.82 9.80 15.78
N GLY A 387 8.63 9.21 15.95
CA GLY A 387 8.40 8.10 16.88
C GLY A 387 8.36 8.49 18.36
N ILE A 388 8.15 9.78 18.69
CA ILE A 388 7.92 10.21 20.09
C ILE A 388 6.53 9.78 20.58
N VAL A 389 5.53 9.94 19.71
CA VAL A 389 4.15 9.50 19.96
C VAL A 389 3.76 8.49 18.89
N ARG A 390 2.80 7.63 19.20
CA ARG A 390 2.31 6.60 18.26
C ARG A 390 1.31 7.17 17.26
N HIS A 391 0.60 8.20 17.69
CA HIS A 391 -0.56 8.75 17.00
C HIS A 391 -0.37 10.26 16.81
N PRO A 392 -0.53 10.77 15.58
CA PRO A 392 -0.36 12.20 15.29
C PRO A 392 -1.52 13.06 15.78
N GLU A 393 -2.67 12.45 16.12
CA GLU A 393 -3.86 13.20 16.52
C GLU A 393 -3.69 13.85 17.89
N ILE A 394 -4.16 15.09 17.96
CA ILE A 394 -4.18 15.88 19.18
C ILE A 394 -5.52 15.71 19.88
N ARG A 395 -5.47 15.44 21.18
CA ARG A 395 -6.62 15.50 22.06
C ARG A 395 -6.68 16.89 22.68
N GLU A 396 -7.60 17.73 22.18
CA GLU A 396 -7.91 18.99 22.83
C GLU A 396 -8.66 18.74 24.15
N VAL A 397 -8.23 19.41 25.21
CA VAL A 397 -8.79 19.27 26.56
C VAL A 397 -8.99 20.64 27.21
N ARG A 398 -9.90 20.70 28.17
CA ARG A 398 -10.26 21.90 28.94
C ARG A 398 -10.14 21.62 30.44
N ARG A 399 -10.22 22.66 31.27
CA ARG A 399 -10.27 22.55 32.75
C ARG A 399 -11.29 21.49 33.21
N SER A 400 -12.47 21.46 32.58
CA SER A 400 -13.54 20.51 32.91
C SER A 400 -13.17 19.04 32.70
N ASP A 401 -12.14 18.74 31.91
CA ASP A 401 -11.65 17.38 31.69
C ASP A 401 -10.70 16.92 32.79
N PHE A 402 -10.03 17.86 33.47
CA PHE A 402 -9.13 17.60 34.60
C PHE A 402 -9.83 17.70 35.96
N CYS A 403 -10.69 18.71 36.12
CA CYS A 403 -11.30 19.05 37.39
C CYS A 403 -12.63 18.32 37.61
N GLY A 404 -12.80 17.75 38.81
CA GLY A 404 -14.06 17.18 39.27
C GLY A 404 -15.07 18.24 39.74
N HIS A 405 -16.26 17.80 40.17
CA HIS A 405 -17.25 18.71 40.78
C HIS A 405 -17.00 18.88 42.28
N TYR A 406 -16.33 17.91 42.90
CA TYR A 406 -16.01 17.90 44.33
C TYR A 406 -14.51 17.67 44.56
N ILE A 407 -14.00 18.10 45.72
CA ILE A 407 -12.62 17.84 46.16
C ILE A 407 -12.42 16.31 46.27
N GLY A 408 -11.31 15.80 45.72
CA GLY A 408 -10.98 14.38 45.66
C GLY A 408 -11.37 13.68 44.36
N GLU A 409 -12.11 14.35 43.46
CA GLU A 409 -12.49 13.79 42.16
C GLU A 409 -11.51 14.17 41.03
N SER A 410 -10.75 15.26 41.18
CA SER A 410 -9.84 15.76 40.13
C SER A 410 -8.67 14.81 39.88
N GLY A 411 -8.13 14.17 40.93
CA GLY A 411 -7.04 13.20 40.80
C GLY A 411 -7.40 12.02 39.88
N PRO A 412 -8.43 11.21 40.22
CA PRO A 412 -8.86 10.08 39.40
C PRO A 412 -9.20 10.48 37.96
N LYS A 413 -9.88 11.62 37.78
CA LYS A 413 -10.29 12.13 36.47
C LYS A 413 -9.09 12.52 35.60
N THR A 414 -8.09 13.17 36.20
CA THR A 414 -6.83 13.49 35.53
C THR A 414 -6.10 12.21 35.10
N ASN A 415 -6.02 11.20 35.96
CA ASN A 415 -5.39 9.92 35.60
C ASN A 415 -6.08 9.24 34.42
N GLU A 416 -7.41 9.13 34.47
CA GLU A 416 -8.20 8.51 33.40
C GLU A 416 -7.98 9.24 32.06
N LEU A 417 -7.89 10.57 32.09
CA LEU A 417 -7.58 11.38 30.91
C LEU A 417 -6.18 11.07 30.36
N ILE A 418 -5.17 10.97 31.21
CA ILE A 418 -3.80 10.65 30.78
C ILE A 418 -3.71 9.23 30.25
N GLU A 419 -4.28 8.23 30.94
CA GLU A 419 -4.28 6.83 30.51
C GLU A 419 -4.89 6.68 29.10
N LYS A 420 -5.99 7.38 28.83
CA LYS A 420 -6.63 7.42 27.51
C LYS A 420 -5.81 8.16 26.44
N SER A 421 -4.81 8.92 26.86
CA SER A 421 -3.98 9.77 25.99
C SER A 421 -2.56 9.23 25.82
N LEU A 422 -2.24 8.06 26.38
CA LEU A 422 -0.96 7.40 26.13
C LEU A 422 -0.80 7.11 24.62
N GLY A 423 0.39 7.38 24.12
CA GLY A 423 0.77 7.33 22.71
C GLY A 423 0.30 8.54 21.90
N ARG A 424 -0.31 9.56 22.51
CA ARG A 424 -0.91 10.73 21.83
C ARG A 424 -0.37 12.06 22.37
N ILE A 425 -0.87 13.16 21.81
CA ILE A 425 -0.61 14.50 22.29
C ILE A 425 -1.86 15.08 22.95
N ILE A 426 -1.69 15.65 24.14
CA ILE A 426 -2.72 16.43 24.83
C ILE A 426 -2.44 17.91 24.59
N PHE A 427 -3.44 18.65 24.12
CA PHE A 427 -3.37 20.09 23.93
C PHE A 427 -4.40 20.79 24.82
N MET A 428 -3.94 21.70 25.66
CA MET A 428 -4.81 22.53 26.51
C MET A 428 -4.59 24.00 26.18
N ASP A 429 -5.57 24.62 25.53
CA ASP A 429 -5.60 26.08 25.37
C ASP A 429 -5.97 26.75 26.70
N GLU A 430 -5.46 27.95 26.90
CA GLU A 430 -5.55 28.68 28.17
C GLU A 430 -5.13 27.79 29.36
N PHE A 431 -3.97 27.14 29.27
CA PHE A 431 -3.48 26.17 30.26
C PHE A 431 -3.49 26.69 31.70
N TYR A 432 -3.23 27.99 31.89
CA TYR A 432 -3.30 28.67 33.18
C TYR A 432 -4.69 28.60 33.84
N SER A 433 -5.77 28.39 33.07
CA SER A 433 -7.13 28.19 33.57
C SER A 433 -7.31 26.91 34.39
N LEU A 434 -6.33 26.00 34.37
CA LEU A 434 -6.35 24.79 35.20
C LEU A 434 -6.32 25.11 36.71
N VAL A 435 -5.91 26.32 37.09
CA VAL A 435 -6.03 26.83 38.46
C VAL A 435 -6.72 28.19 38.41
N GLU A 436 -7.87 28.28 39.07
CA GLU A 436 -8.58 29.54 39.28
C GLU A 436 -8.08 30.18 40.59
N ARG A 437 -8.11 31.51 40.66
CA ARG A 437 -7.82 32.24 41.90
C ARG A 437 -9.11 32.74 42.54
N HIS A 438 -9.21 32.58 43.85
CA HIS A 438 -10.24 33.21 44.66
C HIS A 438 -10.02 34.73 44.77
N GLN A 439 -11.01 35.47 45.26
CA GLN A 439 -10.94 36.94 45.40
C GLN A 439 -9.81 37.41 46.33
N ASP A 440 -9.33 36.55 47.22
CA ASP A 440 -8.19 36.78 48.11
C ASP A 440 -6.83 36.42 47.48
N GLY A 441 -6.82 36.02 46.20
CA GLY A 441 -5.63 35.63 45.45
C GLY A 441 -5.19 34.18 45.65
N THR A 442 -5.87 33.40 46.50
CA THR A 442 -5.49 32.00 46.77
C THR A 442 -5.90 31.07 45.62
N PRO A 443 -5.04 30.09 45.24
CA PRO A 443 -5.39 29.06 44.25
C PRO A 443 -6.54 28.17 44.71
N ASP A 444 -7.43 27.78 43.79
CA ASP A 444 -8.52 26.87 44.09
C ASP A 444 -8.02 25.44 44.34
N MET A 445 -8.59 24.75 45.34
CA MET A 445 -8.14 23.42 45.75
C MET A 445 -8.36 22.34 44.68
N ILE A 446 -9.41 22.47 43.87
CA ILE A 446 -9.80 21.49 42.85
C ILE A 446 -8.79 21.51 41.69
N GLY A 447 -8.40 22.69 41.24
CA GLY A 447 -7.36 22.89 40.23
C GLY A 447 -5.97 22.49 40.73
N MET A 448 -5.65 22.82 41.98
CA MET A 448 -4.38 22.40 42.61
C MET A 448 -4.26 20.87 42.70
N GLU A 449 -5.34 20.17 43.03
CA GLU A 449 -5.37 18.70 43.02
C GLU A 449 -5.08 18.15 41.61
N ALA A 450 -5.71 18.73 40.58
CA ALA A 450 -5.48 18.32 39.19
C ALA A 450 -4.04 18.58 38.73
N VAL A 451 -3.47 19.74 39.08
CA VAL A 451 -2.07 20.09 38.77
C VAL A 451 -1.09 19.12 39.44
N ASN A 452 -1.31 18.80 40.71
CA ASN A 452 -0.46 17.85 41.42
C ASN A 452 -0.50 16.47 40.77
N GLN A 453 -1.68 16.02 40.33
CA GLN A 453 -1.81 14.74 39.65
C GLN A 453 -1.20 14.76 38.24
N LEU A 454 -1.37 15.87 37.50
CA LEU A 454 -0.73 16.07 36.21
C LEU A 454 0.80 16.01 36.34
N LEU A 455 1.39 16.61 37.37
CA LEU A 455 2.84 16.56 37.61
C LEU A 455 3.38 15.14 37.83
N VAL A 456 2.64 14.31 38.56
CA VAL A 456 2.97 12.88 38.74
C VAL A 456 2.96 12.18 37.38
N ALA A 457 1.92 12.41 36.59
CA ALA A 457 1.77 11.80 35.27
C ALA A 457 2.86 12.24 34.27
N LEU A 458 3.19 13.54 34.22
CA LEU A 458 4.27 14.07 33.36
C LEU A 458 5.64 13.45 33.69
N GLU A 459 5.87 13.04 34.95
CA GLU A 459 7.12 12.39 35.34
C GLU A 459 7.14 10.88 35.08
N ALA A 460 6.01 10.21 35.39
CA ALA A 460 5.87 8.76 35.23
C ALA A 460 5.82 8.35 33.74
N HIS A 461 5.15 9.14 32.91
CA HIS A 461 4.85 8.84 31.51
C HIS A 461 5.57 9.76 30.52
N ARG A 462 6.77 10.22 30.88
CA ARG A 462 7.56 11.23 30.12
C ARG A 462 7.87 10.85 28.66
N PHE A 463 7.81 9.55 28.33
CA PHE A 463 8.04 9.01 26.99
C PHE A 463 6.80 8.38 26.37
N ASP A 464 5.69 8.33 27.11
CA ASP A 464 4.48 7.66 26.63
C ASP A 464 3.51 8.66 26.00
N PHE A 465 3.57 9.96 26.31
CA PHE A 465 2.71 10.99 25.69
C PHE A 465 3.40 12.36 25.68
N CYS A 466 2.86 13.30 24.90
CA CYS A 466 3.30 14.70 24.94
C CYS A 466 2.15 15.61 25.43
N PHE A 467 2.50 16.62 26.21
CA PHE A 467 1.55 17.62 26.72
C PHE A 467 1.99 18.98 26.18
N ILE A 468 1.07 19.66 25.51
CA ILE A 468 1.26 21.00 24.95
C ILE A 468 0.25 21.93 25.63
N GLY A 469 0.74 22.78 26.54
CA GLY A 469 -0.06 23.85 27.12
C GLY A 469 0.05 25.11 26.26
N ALA A 470 -1.04 25.86 26.08
CA ALA A 470 -1.03 27.13 25.37
C ALA A 470 -1.61 28.27 26.23
N GLY A 471 -1.16 29.50 25.99
CA GLY A 471 -1.69 30.66 26.70
C GLY A 471 -0.93 31.95 26.44
N TYR A 472 -1.30 33.00 27.16
CA TYR A 472 -0.55 34.26 27.18
C TYR A 472 0.70 34.09 28.04
N GLU A 473 1.81 34.71 27.62
CA GLU A 473 3.11 34.52 28.27
C GLU A 473 3.09 34.86 29.76
N ASP A 474 2.61 36.06 30.12
CA ASP A 474 2.56 36.51 31.52
C ASP A 474 1.71 35.58 32.41
N GLN A 475 0.56 35.11 31.90
CA GLN A 475 -0.34 34.24 32.66
C GLN A 475 0.21 32.82 32.80
N VAL A 476 0.89 32.32 31.78
CA VAL A 476 1.59 31.03 31.86
C VAL A 476 2.77 31.13 32.83
N ASP A 477 3.52 32.23 32.81
CA ASP A 477 4.62 32.46 33.75
C ASP A 477 4.14 32.56 35.20
N GLU A 478 3.04 33.27 35.43
CA GLU A 478 2.36 33.31 36.72
C GLU A 478 1.87 31.91 37.13
N PHE A 479 1.26 31.15 36.23
CA PHE A 479 0.78 29.80 36.50
C PHE A 479 1.93 28.84 36.87
N LEU A 480 3.08 28.94 36.20
CA LEU A 480 4.26 28.13 36.55
C LEU A 480 4.81 28.43 37.96
N SER A 481 4.51 29.61 38.51
CA SER A 481 4.89 29.96 39.90
C SER A 481 4.01 29.27 40.96
N VAL A 482 2.84 28.74 40.58
CA VAL A 482 1.91 28.06 41.48
C VAL A 482 2.51 26.78 42.08
N ASN A 483 3.30 26.05 41.30
CA ASN A 483 4.03 24.87 41.77
C ASN A 483 5.41 24.80 41.08
N PRO A 484 6.53 24.85 41.83
CA PRO A 484 7.88 24.77 41.27
C PRO A 484 8.13 23.54 40.38
N GLY A 485 7.39 22.45 40.60
CA GLY A 485 7.47 21.24 39.77
C GLY A 485 7.07 21.47 38.31
N LEU A 486 6.16 22.41 38.02
CA LEU A 486 5.70 22.68 36.66
C LEU A 486 6.82 23.26 35.78
N ALA A 487 7.60 24.19 36.32
CA ALA A 487 8.74 24.79 35.60
C ALA A 487 9.78 23.73 35.18
N GLY A 488 9.98 22.69 36.01
CA GLY A 488 10.88 21.58 35.69
C GLY A 488 10.35 20.62 34.62
N ARG A 489 9.03 20.50 34.45
CA ARG A 489 8.40 19.61 33.44
C ARG A 489 8.12 20.32 32.11
N PHE A 490 7.92 21.63 32.16
CA PHE A 490 7.70 22.51 31.00
C PHE A 490 8.89 23.44 30.77
N ASN A 491 10.06 22.86 30.56
CA ASN A 491 11.29 23.63 30.32
C ASN A 491 11.43 24.13 28.87
N ARG A 492 10.52 23.74 27.96
CA ARG A 492 10.46 24.23 26.58
C ARG A 492 9.28 25.18 26.40
N LYS A 493 9.56 26.42 25.97
CA LYS A 493 8.56 27.43 25.61
C LYS A 493 8.78 27.90 24.18
N LEU A 494 7.78 27.71 23.32
CA LEU A 494 7.75 28.27 21.96
C LEU A 494 6.99 29.60 22.02
N ARG A 495 7.69 30.69 21.72
CA ARG A 495 7.15 32.06 21.75
C ARG A 495 6.57 32.43 20.39
N PHE A 496 5.35 32.93 20.41
CA PHE A 496 4.60 33.41 19.25
C PHE A 496 4.50 34.92 19.32
N GLU A 497 5.14 35.60 18.39
CA GLU A 497 5.08 37.05 18.26
C GLU A 497 3.80 37.47 17.50
N SER A 498 3.39 38.73 17.69
CA SER A 498 2.32 39.34 16.90
C SER A 498 2.74 39.45 15.44
N TYR A 499 1.79 39.24 14.52
CA TYR A 499 2.07 39.33 13.10
C TYR A 499 2.35 40.78 12.67
N SER A 500 3.29 40.94 11.75
CA SER A 500 3.49 42.19 11.02
C SER A 500 2.30 42.50 10.11
N PRO A 501 2.09 43.78 9.70
CA PRO A 501 0.99 44.15 8.81
C PRO A 501 1.04 43.40 7.48
N ALA A 502 2.24 43.14 6.96
CA ALA A 502 2.44 42.35 5.75
C ALA A 502 1.98 40.89 5.95
N GLU A 503 2.32 40.27 7.08
CA GLU A 503 1.88 38.91 7.41
C GLU A 503 0.37 38.82 7.62
N ILE A 504 -0.27 39.84 8.22
CA ILE A 504 -1.74 39.91 8.36
C ILE A 504 -2.42 39.90 6.98
N VAL A 505 -1.91 40.71 6.05
CA VAL A 505 -2.41 40.79 4.68
C VAL A 505 -2.19 39.46 3.94
N GLU A 506 -1.03 38.82 4.13
CA GLU A 506 -0.74 37.50 3.58
C GLU A 506 -1.67 36.40 4.14
N ILE A 507 -1.92 36.39 5.45
CA ILE A 507 -2.89 35.48 6.09
C ILE A 507 -4.27 35.67 5.46
N GLY A 508 -4.71 36.92 5.28
CA GLY A 508 -5.98 37.22 4.63
C GLY A 508 -6.05 36.69 3.20
N GLN A 509 -5.00 36.86 2.39
CA GLN A 509 -4.95 36.35 1.02
C GLN A 509 -4.98 34.81 0.97
N ARG A 510 -4.19 34.14 1.83
CA ARG A 510 -4.20 32.68 1.92
C ARG A 510 -5.56 32.15 2.40
N TYR A 511 -6.29 32.91 3.20
CA TYR A 511 -7.65 32.56 3.63
C TYR A 511 -8.69 32.76 2.51
N ALA A 512 -8.54 33.80 1.69
CA ALA A 512 -9.44 34.16 0.59
C ALA A 512 -9.29 33.24 -0.64
N THR A 513 -8.06 32.80 -0.95
CA THR A 513 -7.76 32.07 -2.19
C THR A 513 -8.57 30.78 -2.38
N PRO A 514 -8.66 29.86 -1.39
CA PRO A 514 -9.49 28.65 -1.51
C PRO A 514 -10.99 28.93 -1.64
N ARG A 515 -11.44 30.13 -1.27
CA ARG A 515 -12.84 30.59 -1.38
C ARG A 515 -13.16 31.23 -2.74
N ALA A 516 -12.21 31.20 -3.67
CA ALA A 516 -12.27 31.93 -4.93
C ALA A 516 -12.46 33.45 -4.75
N SER A 517 -11.98 33.99 -3.63
CA SER A 517 -11.97 35.43 -3.35
C SER A 517 -10.55 35.98 -3.54
N LEU A 518 -10.40 36.98 -4.40
CA LEU A 518 -9.11 37.57 -4.78
C LEU A 518 -9.08 39.05 -4.41
N LEU A 519 -8.06 39.50 -3.70
CA LEU A 519 -7.85 40.92 -3.42
C LEU A 519 -7.16 41.55 -4.63
N ASP A 520 -7.74 42.61 -5.20
CA ASP A 520 -7.01 43.43 -6.16
C ASP A 520 -5.86 44.22 -5.48
N ASP A 521 -4.95 44.77 -6.27
CA ASP A 521 -3.75 45.44 -5.72
C ASP A 521 -4.12 46.63 -4.82
N ALA A 522 -5.21 47.35 -5.13
CA ALA A 522 -5.68 48.46 -4.32
C ALA A 522 -6.27 47.98 -2.98
N ALA A 523 -6.96 46.84 -2.97
CA ALA A 523 -7.48 46.17 -1.79
C ALA A 523 -6.35 45.67 -0.90
N ARG A 524 -5.31 45.07 -1.49
CA ARG A 524 -4.11 44.63 -0.76
C ARG A 524 -3.41 45.81 -0.09
N GLN A 525 -3.22 46.92 -0.80
CA GLN A 525 -2.61 48.12 -0.22
C GLN A 525 -3.49 48.73 0.88
N THR A 526 -4.80 48.86 0.64
CA THR A 526 -5.75 49.38 1.64
C THR A 526 -5.75 48.52 2.91
N PHE A 527 -5.65 47.19 2.76
CA PHE A 527 -5.57 46.29 3.89
C PHE A 527 -4.24 46.43 4.65
N LEU A 528 -3.13 46.61 3.93
CA LEU A 528 -1.81 46.86 4.52
C LEU A 528 -1.77 48.15 5.33
N ASP A 529 -2.32 49.24 4.78
CA ASP A 529 -2.38 50.54 5.44
C ASP A 529 -3.22 50.43 6.73
N ALA A 530 -4.40 49.80 6.64
CA ALA A 530 -5.25 49.53 7.80
C ALA A 530 -4.55 48.69 8.88
N ALA A 531 -3.89 47.60 8.49
CA ALA A 531 -3.16 46.73 9.42
C ALA A 531 -1.98 47.47 10.08
N THR A 532 -1.34 48.39 9.37
CA THR A 532 -0.27 49.25 9.90
C THR A 532 -0.83 50.22 10.95
N THR A 533 -1.92 50.94 10.62
CA THR A 533 -2.60 51.84 11.57
C THR A 533 -3.04 51.11 12.85
N ILE A 534 -3.58 49.90 12.72
CA ILE A 534 -4.00 49.08 13.87
C ILE A 534 -2.80 48.63 14.71
N ARG A 535 -1.68 48.27 14.08
CA ARG A 535 -0.47 47.85 14.80
C ARG A 535 0.14 49.00 15.61
N ASP A 536 0.14 50.21 15.05
CA ASP A 536 0.70 51.40 15.69
C ASP A 536 -0.21 51.98 16.78
N TYR A 537 -1.49 51.59 16.80
CA TYR A 537 -2.43 51.95 17.86
C TYR A 537 -2.15 51.16 19.15
N THR A 538 -2.22 51.85 20.29
CA THR A 538 -2.17 51.24 21.62
C THR A 538 -3.53 51.40 22.29
N THR A 539 -4.11 50.29 22.76
CA THR A 539 -5.41 50.32 23.44
C THR A 539 -5.34 51.03 24.79
N PRO A 540 -6.47 51.45 25.38
CA PRO A 540 -6.49 51.99 26.74
C PRO A 540 -5.90 51.07 27.80
N ALA A 541 -5.90 49.75 27.54
CA ALA A 541 -5.30 48.72 28.39
C ALA A 541 -3.78 48.53 28.16
N GLY A 542 -3.16 49.32 27.27
CA GLY A 542 -1.73 49.27 26.98
C GLY A 542 -1.32 48.15 26.01
N GLN A 543 -2.26 47.49 25.35
CA GLN A 543 -1.98 46.42 24.38
C GLN A 543 -1.81 47.00 22.96
N HIS A 544 -0.99 46.36 22.13
CA HIS A 544 -0.95 46.68 20.70
C HIS A 544 -2.30 46.38 20.06
N GLY A 545 -2.76 47.27 19.17
CA GLY A 545 -4.08 47.15 18.55
C GLY A 545 -4.23 45.85 17.76
N ILE A 546 -3.16 45.33 17.15
CA ILE A 546 -3.23 44.05 16.43
C ILE A 546 -3.48 42.84 17.34
N ASP A 547 -2.98 42.89 18.59
CA ASP A 547 -3.21 41.85 19.58
C ASP A 547 -4.63 41.92 20.14
N ALA A 548 -5.12 43.14 20.39
CA ALA A 548 -6.50 43.37 20.78
C ALA A 548 -7.49 42.91 19.70
N MET A 549 -7.09 43.00 18.43
CA MET A 549 -7.85 42.45 17.30
C MET A 549 -7.62 40.96 17.05
N GLN A 550 -6.79 40.30 17.85
CA GLN A 550 -6.51 38.87 17.80
C GLN A 550 -5.83 38.40 16.49
N ASN A 551 -4.88 39.19 15.98
CA ASN A 551 -3.91 38.78 14.95
C ASN A 551 -4.54 38.05 13.73
N GLY A 552 -4.23 36.78 13.48
CA GLY A 552 -4.76 36.04 12.34
C GLY A 552 -6.29 35.92 12.32
N ARG A 553 -6.97 36.02 13.48
CA ARG A 553 -8.44 36.09 13.53
C ARG A 553 -8.94 37.42 12.97
N PHE A 554 -8.24 38.54 13.21
CA PHE A 554 -8.54 39.81 12.56
C PHE A 554 -8.49 39.66 11.04
N ALA A 555 -7.43 39.05 10.51
CA ALA A 555 -7.27 38.87 9.07
C ALA A 555 -8.45 38.11 8.45
N ARG A 556 -8.86 36.99 9.08
CA ARG A 556 -10.02 36.19 8.64
C ARG A 556 -11.33 36.99 8.70
N ASN A 557 -11.56 37.66 9.82
CA ASN A 557 -12.77 38.45 10.04
C ASN A 557 -12.92 39.62 9.05
N VAL A 558 -11.80 40.22 8.62
CA VAL A 558 -11.79 41.25 7.57
C VAL A 558 -12.19 40.65 6.23
N ILE A 559 -11.61 39.51 5.85
CA ILE A 559 -11.92 38.85 4.57
C ILE A 559 -13.40 38.44 4.51
N GLU A 560 -13.94 37.81 5.55
CA GLU A 560 -15.34 37.37 5.58
C GLU A 560 -16.31 38.55 5.46
N ARG A 561 -16.03 39.67 6.14
CA ARG A 561 -16.82 40.89 5.98
C ARG A 561 -16.65 41.50 4.59
N ALA A 562 -15.45 41.52 4.04
CA ALA A 562 -15.17 42.06 2.71
C ALA A 562 -15.88 41.26 1.61
N GLU A 563 -15.99 39.93 1.76
CA GLU A 563 -16.83 39.09 0.90
C GLU A 563 -18.31 39.51 0.96
N GLY A 564 -18.84 39.77 2.16
CA GLY A 564 -20.19 40.30 2.31
C GLY A 564 -20.41 41.67 1.64
N PHE A 565 -19.43 42.57 1.73
CA PHE A 565 -19.48 43.87 1.05
C PHE A 565 -19.38 43.73 -0.48
N ARG A 566 -18.50 42.85 -0.97
CA ARG A 566 -18.42 42.48 -2.40
C ARG A 566 -19.79 41.98 -2.88
N ASP A 567 -20.40 41.04 -2.16
CA ASP A 567 -21.69 40.44 -2.56
C ASP A 567 -22.79 41.50 -2.64
N THR A 568 -22.82 42.42 -1.68
CA THR A 568 -23.74 43.56 -1.67
C THR A 568 -23.52 44.46 -2.88
N ARG A 569 -22.27 44.76 -3.24
CA ARG A 569 -21.91 45.54 -4.44
C ARG A 569 -22.35 44.83 -5.71
N VAL A 570 -22.05 43.54 -5.86
CA VAL A 570 -22.39 42.75 -7.06
C VAL A 570 -23.91 42.64 -7.25
N VAL A 571 -24.66 42.44 -6.17
CA VAL A 571 -26.13 42.45 -6.22
C VAL A 571 -26.66 43.82 -6.64
N ALA A 572 -26.06 44.92 -6.18
CA ALA A 572 -26.44 46.26 -6.59
C ALA A 572 -26.16 46.51 -8.09
N GLN A 573 -25.00 46.09 -8.61
CA GLN A 573 -24.64 46.12 -10.03
C GLN A 573 -25.69 45.39 -10.88
N LYS A 574 -26.06 44.16 -10.49
CA LYS A 574 -27.10 43.38 -11.17
C LYS A 574 -28.46 44.09 -11.16
N ARG A 575 -28.87 44.65 -10.01
CA ARG A 575 -30.13 45.41 -9.88
C ARG A 575 -30.16 46.68 -10.72
N ALA A 576 -28.99 47.29 -10.96
CA ALA A 576 -28.83 48.44 -11.85
C ALA A 576 -28.84 48.08 -13.34
N GLY A 577 -29.04 46.80 -13.71
CA GLY A 577 -29.08 46.33 -15.09
C GLY A 577 -27.70 46.21 -15.74
N GLN A 578 -26.62 46.27 -14.97
CA GLN A 578 -25.26 46.06 -15.47
C GLN A 578 -24.92 44.55 -15.51
N PRO A 579 -24.20 44.07 -16.54
CA PRO A 579 -23.79 42.67 -16.60
C PRO A 579 -22.83 42.34 -15.45
N VAL A 580 -22.94 41.13 -14.88
CA VAL A 580 -22.05 40.62 -13.82
C VAL A 580 -21.13 39.57 -14.43
N SER A 581 -19.83 39.80 -14.32
CA SER A 581 -18.79 38.88 -14.76
C SER A 581 -18.36 37.92 -13.65
N VAL A 582 -17.61 36.87 -14.00
CA VAL A 582 -16.96 35.99 -13.01
C VAL A 582 -15.95 36.78 -12.16
N GLN A 583 -15.26 37.75 -12.75
CA GLN A 583 -14.32 38.60 -12.02
C GLN A 583 -15.02 39.43 -10.94
N ASP A 584 -16.23 39.93 -11.20
CA ASP A 584 -17.01 40.70 -10.20
C ASP A 584 -17.35 39.85 -8.97
N LEU A 585 -17.59 38.55 -9.18
CA LEU A 585 -17.88 37.58 -8.11
C LEU A 585 -16.63 37.17 -7.33
N GLN A 586 -15.43 37.32 -7.90
CA GLN A 586 -14.18 36.91 -7.28
C GLN A 586 -13.43 38.08 -6.61
N ILE A 587 -13.47 39.27 -7.20
CA ILE A 587 -12.59 40.38 -6.79
C ILE A 587 -13.17 41.15 -5.59
N ILE A 588 -12.38 41.20 -4.52
CA ILE A 588 -12.53 42.10 -3.39
C ILE A 588 -11.73 43.38 -3.71
N THR A 589 -12.40 44.52 -3.62
CA THR A 589 -11.85 45.85 -3.93
C THR A 589 -11.44 46.61 -2.67
N ALA A 590 -10.68 47.69 -2.84
CA ALA A 590 -10.34 48.61 -1.76
C ALA A 590 -11.54 49.09 -0.93
N ALA A 591 -12.67 49.38 -1.59
CA ALA A 591 -13.88 49.85 -0.90
C ALA A 591 -14.48 48.78 0.03
N ASP A 592 -14.44 47.50 -0.38
CA ASP A 592 -14.96 46.40 0.44
C ASP A 592 -14.06 46.18 1.66
N ILE A 593 -12.73 46.21 1.48
CA ILE A 593 -11.76 46.09 2.58
C ILE A 593 -11.92 47.25 3.56
N GLN A 594 -12.04 48.48 3.07
CA GLN A 594 -12.20 49.64 3.94
C GLN A 594 -13.48 49.54 4.78
N ALA A 595 -14.59 49.13 4.17
CA ALA A 595 -15.85 48.90 4.88
C ALA A 595 -15.74 47.73 5.87
N ALA A 596 -15.08 46.65 5.48
CA ALA A 596 -14.83 45.49 6.32
C ALA A 596 -14.03 45.85 7.55
N VAL A 597 -12.85 46.45 7.39
CA VAL A 597 -11.97 46.86 8.50
C VAL A 597 -12.72 47.75 9.49
N ARG A 598 -13.44 48.78 9.01
CA ARG A 598 -14.24 49.66 9.87
C ARG A 598 -15.29 48.89 10.66
N SER A 599 -15.97 47.93 10.03
CA SER A 599 -16.94 47.06 10.71
C SER A 599 -16.30 46.11 11.72
N VAL A 600 -15.16 45.49 11.41
CA VAL A 600 -14.47 44.61 12.38
C VAL A 600 -14.03 45.43 13.60
N CYS A 601 -13.47 46.61 13.38
CA CYS A 601 -12.97 47.46 14.46
C CYS A 601 -14.10 48.11 15.27
N SER A 602 -15.26 48.44 14.68
CA SER A 602 -16.40 48.98 15.44
C SER A 602 -16.96 47.98 16.46
N ASP A 603 -16.80 46.69 16.18
CA ASP A 603 -17.29 45.62 17.07
C ASP A 603 -16.34 45.42 18.28
N ASN A 604 -15.13 45.97 18.22
CA ASN A 604 -14.18 45.96 19.33
C ASN A 604 -14.17 47.33 20.05
N ARG A 605 -14.67 47.36 21.29
CA ARG A 605 -14.75 48.59 22.11
C ARG A 605 -13.38 49.25 22.32
N ASP A 606 -12.31 48.47 22.36
CA ASP A 606 -10.96 48.99 22.58
C ASP A 606 -10.40 49.75 21.36
N MET A 607 -11.06 49.61 20.20
CA MET A 607 -10.69 50.25 18.93
C MET A 607 -11.56 51.48 18.62
N ALA A 608 -12.47 51.87 19.52
CA ALA A 608 -13.44 52.95 19.28
C ALA A 608 -12.81 54.34 19.04
N ALA A 609 -11.56 54.55 19.46
CA ALA A 609 -10.84 55.80 19.31
C ALA A 609 -9.99 55.90 18.03
N ILE A 610 -9.94 54.83 17.22
CA ILE A 610 -9.19 54.85 15.95
C ILE A 610 -9.93 55.72 14.92
N VAL A 611 -9.20 56.70 14.37
CA VAL A 611 -9.66 57.54 13.27
C VAL A 611 -9.13 56.94 11.96
N TRP A 612 -10.04 56.61 11.05
CA TRP A 612 -9.78 55.92 9.78
C TRP A 612 -9.54 56.84 8.59
#